data_AF-A0A6J5X4A5-F1
#
_entry.id   AF-A0A6J5X4A5-F1
#
_cell.length_a   1.000
_cell.length_b   1.000
_cell.length_c   1.000
_cell.angle_alpha   90.00
_cell.angle_beta   90.00
_cell.angle_gamma   90.00
#
_symmetry.space_group_name_H-M   'P 1'
#
loop_
_entity.id
_entity.type
_entity.pdbx_description
1 polymer ?
#
loop_
_entity_poly.entity_id
_entity_poly.type
_entity_poly.pdbx_seq_one_letter_code
_entity_poly.pdbx_strand_id
1 'polypeptide(L)'
;MQAWVTSLISSRVEVLFCIMAEVYLEKSSQNLKGWGTTNIVAIPNEGCCDEIYVAVDSKSTSPEYEGFILKEDAKKFSYMGSCNVLATMAGNSADCENMLSSLNGVMERACETVVKNGIHCAPQIARSYIRLWETCSTPYFSQWCTQYLFQGSILMAGWDASDLPYIYDINRNGVHYKTKSEVCNGFANGSGSQKVYEYFKNCNLVVQSSKELLANVTRALLFATLFDEKSGGYLRVFKVNKTDAIDVYRRSVLEALSDHYDALASYLRKSLFFLFPTKHYKYTHEHNVNVDKVFREIFPEDYVQNVVVKKGEEYTVRLVHFNKPVDELYEQLRIENLERDVSPQLEAQMEQVGLEQFQKGAILFGMPTQMLVAGLIDVLRV
;
A
#
# COMPACT_ATOMS: atom_id res chain seq x y z
N MET A 1 -59.39 -26.25 4.60
CA MET A 1 -59.15 -25.34 5.73
C MET A 1 -57.68 -25.48 6.16
N GLN A 2 -56.78 -25.18 5.22
CA GLN A 2 -55.32 -25.25 5.36
C GLN A 2 -54.73 -24.52 4.15
N ALA A 3 -54.69 -23.20 4.26
CA ALA A 3 -54.13 -22.19 3.38
C ALA A 3 -54.84 -20.91 3.84
N TRP A 4 -54.10 -19.91 4.32
CA TRP A 4 -54.51 -18.57 4.81
C TRP A 4 -53.83 -18.11 6.11
N VAL A 5 -52.75 -18.79 6.57
CA VAL A 5 -51.88 -18.24 7.64
C VAL A 5 -50.45 -17.94 7.15
N THR A 6 -50.13 -18.16 5.88
CA THR A 6 -48.80 -17.86 5.30
C THR A 6 -48.72 -16.53 4.53
N SER A 7 -49.60 -15.57 4.82
CA SER A 7 -49.65 -14.28 4.10
C SER A 7 -49.30 -13.05 4.96
N LEU A 8 -48.74 -13.22 6.16
CA LEU A 8 -48.38 -12.08 7.03
C LEU A 8 -46.98 -12.14 7.64
N ILE A 9 -46.12 -13.07 7.19
CA ILE A 9 -44.70 -13.12 7.59
C ILE A 9 -43.77 -12.90 6.38
N SER A 10 -44.29 -12.88 5.15
CA SER A 10 -43.49 -12.73 3.92
C SER A 10 -43.28 -11.28 3.45
N SER A 11 -43.80 -10.27 4.17
CA SER A 11 -43.69 -8.85 3.76
C SER A 11 -42.86 -7.98 4.71
N ARG A 12 -42.09 -8.60 5.61
CA ARG A 12 -41.16 -7.90 6.53
C ARG A 12 -39.74 -8.47 6.60
N VAL A 13 -39.35 -9.31 5.63
CA VAL A 13 -37.99 -9.90 5.56
C VAL A 13 -37.20 -9.47 4.31
N GLU A 14 -37.81 -8.72 3.38
CA GLU A 14 -37.15 -8.32 2.11
C GLU A 14 -36.82 -6.82 2.00
N VAL A 15 -36.80 -6.07 3.11
CA VAL A 15 -36.41 -4.64 3.12
C VAL A 15 -35.24 -4.34 4.07
N LEU A 16 -34.47 -5.36 4.50
CA LEU A 16 -33.30 -5.15 5.36
C LEU A 16 -32.01 -5.85 4.88
N PHE A 17 -31.89 -6.11 3.57
CA PHE A 17 -30.66 -6.66 2.95
C PHE A 17 -30.05 -5.76 1.85
N CYS A 18 -30.50 -4.50 1.77
CA CYS A 18 -29.92 -3.48 0.90
C CYS A 18 -29.50 -2.23 1.69
N ILE A 19 -28.90 -2.40 2.87
CA ILE A 19 -27.96 -1.38 3.33
C ILE A 19 -26.69 -1.66 2.55
N MET A 20 -26.56 -0.92 1.45
CA MET A 20 -25.34 -0.73 0.71
C MET A 20 -24.19 -0.69 1.72
N ALA A 21 -23.24 -1.61 1.59
CA ALA A 21 -21.93 -1.45 2.18
C ALA A 21 -21.33 -0.18 1.58
N GLU A 22 -21.66 0.98 2.17
CA GLU A 22 -20.90 2.19 1.98
C GLU A 22 -19.46 1.82 2.33
N VAL A 23 -18.65 1.86 1.28
CA VAL A 23 -17.34 1.27 1.25
C VAL A 23 -16.52 1.89 2.37
N TYR A 24 -15.94 1.02 3.21
CA TYR A 24 -15.01 1.35 4.31
C TYR A 24 -14.01 2.46 3.94
N LEU A 25 -13.64 2.55 2.67
CA LEU A 25 -12.80 3.57 2.09
C LEU A 25 -13.31 3.87 0.66
N GLU A 26 -13.59 5.12 0.32
CA GLU A 26 -13.95 5.45 -1.06
C GLU A 26 -12.72 5.42 -1.97
N LYS A 27 -12.86 4.81 -3.16
CA LYS A 27 -11.79 4.78 -4.17
C LYS A 27 -11.47 6.21 -4.60
N SER A 28 -10.23 6.66 -4.41
CA SER A 28 -9.75 7.87 -5.07
C SER A 28 -9.89 7.68 -6.58
N SER A 29 -10.62 8.58 -7.24
CA SER A 29 -11.09 8.43 -8.63
C SER A 29 -9.99 8.54 -9.69
N GLN A 30 -8.71 8.53 -9.30
CA GLN A 30 -7.57 8.63 -10.20
C GLN A 30 -6.82 7.31 -10.35
N ASN A 31 -6.75 6.81 -11.59
CA ASN A 31 -5.74 5.84 -11.99
C ASN A 31 -4.40 6.57 -12.20
N LEU A 32 -3.56 6.61 -11.16
CA LEU A 32 -2.20 7.12 -11.23
C LEU A 32 -1.31 6.11 -11.99
N LYS A 33 -1.39 6.13 -13.33
CA LYS A 33 -0.61 5.22 -14.18
C LYS A 33 0.89 5.52 -14.04
N GLY A 34 1.67 4.53 -13.62
CA GLY A 34 3.14 4.57 -13.62
C GLY A 34 3.82 4.85 -12.27
N TRP A 35 3.11 5.42 -11.29
CA TRP A 35 3.68 5.76 -9.98
C TRP A 35 3.19 4.80 -8.88
N GLY A 36 4.13 4.07 -8.28
CA GLY A 36 3.88 3.10 -7.23
C GLY A 36 3.83 3.69 -5.84
N THR A 37 2.71 3.51 -5.14
CA THR A 37 2.54 3.87 -3.72
C THR A 37 1.27 3.25 -3.18
N THR A 38 1.24 2.97 -1.89
CA THR A 38 0.00 2.79 -1.14
C THR A 38 0.02 3.67 0.11
N ASN A 39 -0.98 4.54 0.23
CA ASN A 39 -1.27 5.23 1.49
C ASN A 39 -2.67 4.88 1.97
N ILE A 40 -2.86 4.89 3.28
CA ILE A 40 -4.13 4.63 3.97
C ILE A 40 -4.28 5.69 5.07
N VAL A 41 -5.47 6.25 5.21
CA VAL A 41 -5.86 7.01 6.41
C VAL A 41 -7.15 6.43 6.95
N ALA A 42 -7.23 6.19 8.27
CA ALA A 42 -8.39 5.59 8.91
C ALA A 42 -8.73 6.25 10.24
N ILE A 43 -10.00 6.59 10.43
CA ILE A 43 -10.62 7.09 11.65
C ILE A 43 -11.45 5.95 12.28
N PRO A 44 -11.30 5.67 13.58
CA PRO A 44 -12.08 4.66 14.28
C PRO A 44 -13.57 5.02 14.31
N ASN A 45 -14.43 4.02 14.54
CA ASN A 45 -15.83 4.29 14.84
C ASN A 45 -15.99 5.10 16.13
N GLU A 46 -17.16 5.74 16.26
CA GLU A 46 -17.58 6.43 17.47
C GLU A 46 -17.47 5.52 18.71
N GLY A 47 -17.07 6.13 19.83
CA GLY A 47 -16.92 5.44 21.12
C GLY A 47 -15.72 4.50 21.26
N CYS A 48 -14.96 4.22 20.19
CA CYS A 48 -13.81 3.30 20.26
C CYS A 48 -12.54 3.96 20.82
N CYS A 49 -12.00 4.94 20.10
CA CYS A 49 -10.80 5.66 20.51
C CYS A 49 -10.66 6.99 19.76
N ASP A 50 -9.69 7.82 20.13
CA ASP A 50 -9.50 9.19 19.62
C ASP A 50 -8.26 9.33 18.74
N GLU A 51 -7.93 8.30 17.95
CA GLU A 51 -6.66 8.29 17.22
C GLU A 51 -6.87 7.93 15.76
N ILE A 52 -6.32 8.75 14.86
CA ILE A 52 -6.33 8.50 13.42
C ILE A 52 -5.06 7.74 13.06
N TYR A 53 -5.17 6.68 12.27
CA TYR A 53 -4.01 5.97 11.76
C TYR A 53 -3.75 6.32 10.31
N VAL A 54 -2.50 6.70 10.03
CA VAL A 54 -2.02 7.01 8.68
C VAL A 54 -0.89 6.05 8.35
N ALA A 55 -1.05 5.27 7.29
CA ALA A 55 -0.05 4.29 6.87
C ALA A 55 0.45 4.57 5.45
N VAL A 56 1.75 4.44 5.25
CA VAL A 56 2.43 4.68 3.97
C VAL A 56 3.50 3.62 3.73
N ASP A 57 3.63 3.18 2.48
CA ASP A 57 4.82 2.43 2.04
C ASP A 57 5.96 3.40 1.65
N SER A 58 7.14 2.89 1.31
CA SER A 58 8.30 3.73 0.93
C SER A 58 8.98 3.34 -0.37
N LYS A 59 8.45 2.37 -1.13
CA LYS A 59 8.98 2.02 -2.45
C LYS A 59 8.69 3.13 -3.46
N SER A 60 9.69 3.64 -4.17
CA SER A 60 9.46 4.46 -5.35
C SER A 60 9.78 3.65 -6.62
N THR A 61 8.92 3.79 -7.62
CA THR A 61 9.08 3.14 -8.92
C THR A 61 9.34 4.13 -10.04
N SER A 62 9.92 3.67 -11.14
CA SER A 62 10.09 4.48 -12.34
C SER A 62 8.75 4.69 -13.06
N PRO A 63 8.41 5.92 -13.49
CA PRO A 63 7.28 6.15 -14.37
C PRO A 63 7.52 5.65 -15.79
N GLU A 64 8.77 5.57 -16.23
CA GLU A 64 9.17 5.09 -17.57
C GLU A 64 9.23 3.57 -17.64
N TYR A 65 9.56 2.93 -16.51
CA TYR A 65 9.77 1.49 -16.41
C TYR A 65 8.85 0.92 -15.32
N GLU A 66 7.69 0.43 -15.76
CA GLU A 66 6.66 -0.10 -14.86
C GLU A 66 7.22 -1.16 -13.90
N GLY A 67 6.89 -1.03 -12.61
CA GLY A 67 7.33 -1.93 -11.53
C GLY A 67 8.83 -1.86 -11.18
N PHE A 68 9.65 -1.08 -11.89
CA PHE A 68 11.08 -0.98 -11.60
C PHE A 68 11.36 -0.12 -10.37
N ILE A 69 12.05 -0.67 -9.38
CA ILE A 69 12.32 -0.01 -8.10
C ILE A 69 13.51 0.95 -8.20
N LEU A 70 13.23 2.23 -7.99
CA LEU A 70 14.24 3.30 -7.87
C LEU A 70 14.82 3.35 -6.46
N LYS A 71 13.96 3.43 -5.43
CA LYS A 71 14.35 3.46 -4.00
C LYS A 71 13.39 2.63 -3.16
N GLU A 72 13.88 2.06 -2.06
CA GLU A 72 13.04 1.33 -1.09
C GLU A 72 12.61 2.19 0.11
N ASP A 73 13.19 3.37 0.28
CA ASP A 73 13.06 4.22 1.47
C ASP A 73 12.61 5.67 1.14
N ALA A 74 11.88 5.86 0.05
CA ALA A 74 11.34 7.16 -0.33
C ALA A 74 10.40 7.72 0.74
N LYS A 75 10.54 9.01 1.06
CA LYS A 75 9.65 9.73 1.97
C LYS A 75 8.35 10.05 1.25
N LYS A 76 7.21 9.54 1.76
CA LYS A 76 5.88 9.73 1.16
C LYS A 76 4.89 10.47 2.05
N PHE A 77 5.38 11.20 3.03
CA PHE A 77 4.56 11.93 3.98
C PHE A 77 5.20 13.26 4.35
N SER A 78 4.38 14.20 4.81
CA SER A 78 4.80 15.49 5.37
C SER A 78 3.94 15.83 6.58
N TYR A 79 4.56 16.17 7.69
CA TYR A 79 3.86 16.62 8.89
C TYR A 79 3.96 18.13 9.00
N MET A 80 2.81 18.81 8.93
CA MET A 80 2.69 20.25 9.10
C MET A 80 2.47 20.54 10.59
N GLY A 81 3.57 20.65 11.33
CA GLY A 81 3.54 20.80 12.80
C GLY A 81 2.87 22.09 13.28
N SER A 82 2.82 23.13 12.45
CA SER A 82 2.14 24.39 12.79
C SER A 82 0.65 24.17 13.05
N CYS A 83 0.00 23.30 12.28
CA CYS A 83 -1.44 23.04 12.36
C CYS A 83 -1.82 21.59 12.69
N ASN A 84 -0.85 20.77 13.11
CA ASN A 84 -1.02 19.35 13.43
C ASN A 84 -1.78 18.56 12.33
N VAL A 85 -1.32 18.69 11.09
CA VAL A 85 -1.85 17.93 9.95
C VAL A 85 -0.77 17.03 9.37
N LEU A 86 -1.03 15.73 9.31
CA LEU A 86 -0.19 14.78 8.60
C LEU A 86 -0.74 14.55 7.19
N ALA A 87 0.10 14.76 6.18
CA ALA A 87 -0.23 14.56 4.77
C ALA A 87 0.58 13.39 4.17
N THR A 88 -0.01 12.64 3.24
CA THR A 88 0.66 11.58 2.47
C THR A 88 0.67 11.90 0.98
N MET A 89 1.60 11.30 0.24
CA MET A 89 1.82 11.57 -1.18
C MET A 89 1.65 10.29 -1.99
N ALA A 90 0.79 10.31 -3.01
CA ALA A 90 0.72 9.28 -4.04
C ALA A 90 0.74 9.94 -5.43
N GLY A 91 1.40 9.29 -6.40
CA GLY A 91 1.54 9.82 -7.75
C GLY A 91 2.92 10.45 -7.99
N ASN A 92 2.96 11.50 -8.79
CA ASN A 92 4.18 12.24 -9.07
C ASN A 92 4.71 12.91 -7.79
N SER A 93 5.90 12.47 -7.35
CA SER A 93 6.52 12.95 -6.11
C SER A 93 6.86 14.44 -6.16
N ALA A 94 7.36 14.95 -7.28
CA ALA A 94 7.73 16.35 -7.42
C ALA A 94 6.49 17.26 -7.31
N ASP A 95 5.38 16.89 -7.96
CA ASP A 95 4.12 17.62 -7.86
C ASP A 95 3.62 17.68 -6.41
N CYS A 96 3.61 16.53 -5.73
CA CYS A 96 3.14 16.41 -4.36
C CYS A 96 4.04 17.21 -3.39
N GLU A 97 5.36 17.09 -3.51
CA GLU A 97 6.33 17.78 -2.66
C GLU A 97 6.25 19.31 -2.84
N ASN A 98 6.17 19.79 -4.09
CA ASN A 98 6.05 21.23 -4.38
C ASN A 98 4.76 21.81 -3.78
N MET A 99 3.64 21.11 -3.93
CA MET A 99 2.37 21.53 -3.37
C MET A 99 2.40 21.50 -1.84
N LEU A 100 2.90 20.43 -1.21
CA LEU A 100 2.95 20.33 0.26
C LEU A 100 3.93 21.32 0.89
N SER A 101 5.07 21.59 0.24
CA SER A 101 6.03 22.60 0.69
C SER A 101 5.43 24.00 0.65
N SER A 102 4.77 24.34 -0.47
CA SER A 102 4.07 25.63 -0.63
C SER A 102 2.96 25.81 0.41
N LEU A 103 2.16 24.76 0.61
CA LEU A 103 1.10 24.72 1.62
C LEU A 103 1.65 24.92 3.03
N ASN A 104 2.71 24.19 3.41
CA ASN A 104 3.30 24.31 4.74
C ASN A 104 3.79 25.74 5.00
N GLY A 105 4.46 26.36 4.03
CA GLY A 105 4.89 27.76 4.14
C GLY A 105 3.73 28.76 4.27
N VAL A 106 2.57 28.49 3.64
CA VAL A 106 1.35 29.30 3.84
C VAL A 106 0.80 29.12 5.25
N MET A 107 0.72 27.87 5.74
CA MET A 107 0.20 27.57 7.08
C MET A 107 1.08 28.14 8.20
N GLU A 108 2.40 28.12 8.06
CA GLU A 108 3.34 28.71 9.02
C GLU A 108 3.19 30.24 9.18
N ARG A 109 2.72 30.93 8.13
CA ARG A 109 2.49 32.38 8.14
C ARG A 109 1.03 32.77 8.40
N ALA A 110 0.14 31.78 8.52
CA ALA A 110 -1.27 32.03 8.71
C ALA A 110 -1.58 32.52 10.14
N CYS A 111 -2.71 33.19 10.31
CA CYS A 111 -3.16 33.60 11.63
C CYS A 111 -3.61 32.38 12.47
N GLU A 112 -3.62 32.55 13.80
CA GLU A 112 -3.94 31.48 14.76
C GLU A 112 -5.28 30.78 14.46
N THR A 113 -6.30 31.52 14.01
CA THR A 113 -7.61 30.94 13.66
C THR A 113 -7.51 29.95 12.50
N VAL A 114 -6.72 30.25 11.47
CA VAL A 114 -6.49 29.37 10.31
C VAL A 114 -5.69 28.15 10.72
N VAL A 115 -4.71 28.35 11.60
CA VAL A 115 -3.86 27.27 12.12
C VAL A 115 -4.66 26.31 12.99
N LYS A 116 -5.47 26.81 13.93
CA LYS A 116 -6.36 25.99 14.78
C LYS A 116 -7.39 25.20 13.97
N ASN A 117 -7.82 25.72 12.82
CA ASN A 117 -8.73 25.03 11.92
C ASN A 117 -8.00 24.40 10.72
N GLY A 118 -6.72 24.07 10.90
CA GLY A 118 -5.82 23.71 9.81
C GLY A 118 -6.28 22.52 8.99
N ILE A 119 -6.92 21.52 9.61
CA ILE A 119 -7.44 20.36 8.88
C ILE A 119 -8.53 20.72 7.86
N HIS A 120 -9.25 21.83 8.05
CA HIS A 120 -10.23 22.33 7.08
C HIS A 120 -9.63 23.33 6.09
N CYS A 121 -8.69 24.17 6.55
CA CYS A 121 -8.06 25.19 5.69
C CYS A 121 -7.04 24.60 4.72
N ALA A 122 -6.20 23.67 5.18
CA ALA A 122 -5.11 23.12 4.39
C ALA A 122 -5.57 22.39 3.11
N PRO A 123 -6.61 21.53 3.13
CA PRO A 123 -7.16 20.92 1.92
C PRO A 123 -7.69 21.92 0.89
N GLN A 124 -8.30 23.02 1.34
CA GLN A 124 -8.83 24.06 0.44
C GLN A 124 -7.72 24.86 -0.23
N ILE A 125 -6.66 25.18 0.53
CA ILE A 125 -5.46 25.82 -0.02
C ILE A 125 -4.78 24.89 -1.03
N ALA A 126 -4.61 23.61 -0.69
CA ALA A 126 -4.07 22.60 -1.60
C ALA A 126 -4.89 22.51 -2.90
N ARG A 127 -6.21 22.46 -2.80
CA ARG A 127 -7.10 22.45 -3.98
C ARG A 127 -6.97 23.70 -4.83
N SER A 128 -6.82 24.86 -4.20
CA SER A 128 -6.64 26.13 -4.89
C SER A 128 -5.31 26.15 -5.65
N TYR A 129 -4.26 25.60 -5.06
CA TYR A 129 -2.96 25.41 -5.71
C TYR A 129 -3.06 24.49 -6.93
N ILE A 130 -3.72 23.33 -6.79
CA ILE A 130 -3.96 22.40 -7.93
C ILE A 130 -4.73 23.11 -9.05
N ARG A 131 -5.80 23.85 -8.72
CA ARG A 131 -6.59 24.59 -9.72
C ARG A 131 -5.76 25.65 -10.44
N LEU A 132 -4.98 26.44 -9.70
CA LEU A 132 -4.10 27.45 -10.29
C LEU A 132 -3.07 26.79 -11.21
N TRP A 133 -2.45 25.69 -10.78
CA TRP A 133 -1.53 24.92 -11.61
C TRP A 133 -2.16 24.47 -12.92
N GLU A 134 -3.38 23.90 -12.86
CA GLU A 134 -4.08 23.36 -14.04
C GLU A 134 -4.70 24.44 -14.95
N THR A 135 -4.94 25.66 -14.44
CA THR A 135 -5.59 26.77 -15.18
C THR A 135 -4.65 27.88 -15.62
N CYS A 136 -3.52 28.08 -14.93
CA CYS A 136 -2.55 29.12 -15.29
C CYS A 136 -1.66 28.68 -16.45
N SER A 137 -2.11 28.94 -17.67
CA SER A 137 -1.25 29.40 -18.76
C SER A 137 -0.72 30.80 -18.43
N THR A 138 0.36 30.89 -17.65
CA THR A 138 1.00 32.18 -17.39
C THR A 138 1.65 32.72 -18.68
N PRO A 139 1.49 34.00 -19.05
CA PRO A 139 2.04 34.58 -20.30
C PRO A 139 3.57 34.58 -20.38
N TYR A 140 4.27 34.40 -19.25
CA TYR A 140 5.74 34.34 -19.18
C TYR A 140 6.33 32.98 -19.56
N PHE A 141 5.51 31.92 -19.68
CA PHE A 141 5.92 30.58 -20.12
C PHE A 141 5.21 30.17 -21.44
N SER A 142 4.99 31.14 -22.32
CA SER A 142 4.14 31.05 -23.51
C SER A 142 4.71 30.29 -24.72
N GLN A 143 5.67 29.37 -24.54
CA GLN A 143 6.14 28.50 -25.64
C GLN A 143 5.98 27.00 -25.40
N TRP A 144 5.49 26.58 -24.22
CA TRP A 144 5.37 25.16 -23.85
C TRP A 144 4.02 24.85 -23.18
N CYS A 145 2.93 25.46 -23.67
CA CYS A 145 1.57 25.18 -23.19
C CYS A 145 1.07 23.82 -23.67
N THR A 146 1.65 22.75 -23.14
CA THR A 146 0.87 21.54 -22.84
C THR A 146 0.24 21.78 -21.47
N GLN A 147 -1.08 21.61 -21.36
CA GLN A 147 -1.77 21.66 -20.07
C GLN A 147 -1.13 20.62 -19.13
N TYR A 148 -0.31 21.08 -18.17
CA TYR A 148 0.27 20.18 -17.18
C TYR A 148 -0.78 19.88 -16.12
N LEU A 149 -1.31 18.67 -16.15
CA LEU A 149 -2.29 18.20 -15.18
C LEU A 149 -1.57 17.78 -13.92
N PHE A 150 -2.15 18.08 -12.75
CA PHE A 150 -1.59 17.60 -11.48
C PHE A 150 -1.71 16.07 -11.42
N GLN A 151 -0.58 15.38 -11.27
CA GLN A 151 -0.50 13.91 -11.30
C GLN A 151 -0.30 13.32 -9.89
N GLY A 152 -0.92 13.93 -8.88
CA GLY A 152 -0.88 13.48 -7.49
C GLY A 152 -2.26 13.26 -6.86
N SER A 153 -2.26 12.52 -5.76
CA SER A 153 -3.36 12.43 -4.80
C SER A 153 -2.77 12.47 -3.38
N ILE A 154 -3.38 13.28 -2.52
CA ILE A 154 -2.89 13.60 -1.19
C ILE A 154 -3.95 13.21 -0.18
N LEU A 155 -3.57 12.42 0.81
CA LEU A 155 -4.43 12.22 1.98
C LEU A 155 -3.95 13.14 3.08
N MET A 156 -4.87 13.75 3.83
CA MET A 156 -4.55 14.51 5.03
C MET A 156 -5.35 14.00 6.22
N ALA A 157 -4.74 14.01 7.40
CA ALA A 157 -5.36 13.64 8.66
C ALA A 157 -5.01 14.67 9.73
N GLY A 158 -5.98 15.02 10.57
CA GLY A 158 -5.81 15.98 11.66
C GLY A 158 -7.10 16.21 12.43
N TRP A 159 -7.07 17.23 13.28
CA TRP A 159 -8.17 17.59 14.18
C TRP A 159 -8.60 19.03 13.92
N ASP A 160 -9.90 19.29 14.01
CA ASP A 160 -10.42 20.64 13.89
C ASP A 160 -10.33 21.39 15.24
N ALA A 161 -10.75 22.66 15.24
CA ALA A 161 -10.74 23.47 16.46
C ALA A 161 -11.74 22.99 17.53
N SER A 162 -12.65 22.08 17.18
CA SER A 162 -13.66 21.48 18.06
C SER A 162 -13.24 20.10 18.57
N ASP A 163 -11.98 19.71 18.37
CA ASP A 163 -11.47 18.39 18.74
C ASP A 163 -12.18 17.22 18.03
N LEU A 164 -12.66 17.43 16.80
CA LEU A 164 -13.18 16.38 15.93
C LEU A 164 -12.12 15.93 14.91
N PRO A 165 -11.93 14.61 14.71
CA PRO A 165 -10.98 14.11 13.74
C PRO A 165 -11.54 14.22 12.33
N TYR A 166 -10.69 14.62 11.40
CA TYR A 166 -11.01 14.64 9.97
C TYR A 166 -9.91 14.03 9.14
N ILE A 167 -10.34 13.37 8.07
CA ILE A 167 -9.47 12.90 7.00
C ILE A 167 -9.97 13.44 5.67
N TYR A 168 -9.04 13.75 4.78
CA TYR A 168 -9.30 14.32 3.47
C TYR A 168 -8.60 13.51 2.38
N ASP A 169 -9.28 13.29 1.25
CA ASP A 169 -8.66 12.94 -0.04
C ASP A 169 -8.71 14.18 -0.94
N ILE A 170 -7.53 14.62 -1.38
CA ILE A 170 -7.33 15.80 -2.21
C ILE A 170 -6.67 15.36 -3.49
N ASN A 171 -7.35 15.57 -4.60
CA ASN A 171 -6.86 15.24 -5.93
C ASN A 171 -7.42 16.23 -6.96
N ARG A 172 -7.14 16.00 -8.25
CA ARG A 172 -7.61 16.89 -9.32
C ARG A 172 -9.14 16.97 -9.43
N ASN A 173 -9.85 15.92 -9.02
CA ASN A 173 -11.30 15.83 -9.14
C ASN A 173 -11.99 16.62 -8.02
N GLY A 174 -11.36 16.72 -6.85
CA GLY A 174 -11.94 17.49 -5.75
C GLY A 174 -11.26 17.29 -4.42
N VAL A 175 -11.98 17.73 -3.40
CA VAL A 175 -11.66 17.53 -1.99
C VAL A 175 -12.82 16.74 -1.39
N HIS A 176 -12.54 15.53 -0.94
CA HIS A 176 -13.49 14.68 -0.23
C HIS A 176 -13.04 14.54 1.21
N TYR A 177 -13.97 14.40 2.15
CA TYR A 177 -13.63 14.29 3.56
C TYR A 177 -14.54 13.31 4.28
N LYS A 178 -14.01 12.75 5.37
CA LYS A 178 -14.75 11.94 6.33
C LYS A 178 -14.37 12.36 7.75
N THR A 179 -15.28 12.08 8.68
CA THR A 179 -15.07 12.21 10.13
C THR A 179 -15.55 10.93 10.81
N LYS A 180 -15.58 10.90 12.15
CA LYS A 180 -16.13 9.79 12.93
C LYS A 180 -17.55 9.46 12.49
N SER A 181 -17.86 8.16 12.50
CA SER A 181 -19.22 7.64 12.32
C SER A 181 -19.38 6.33 13.11
N GLU A 182 -20.55 5.70 13.04
CA GLU A 182 -20.84 4.41 13.69
C GLU A 182 -19.90 3.27 13.27
N VAL A 183 -19.24 3.40 12.12
CA VAL A 183 -18.25 2.45 11.59
C VAL A 183 -16.91 3.14 11.35
N CYS A 184 -15.83 2.36 11.30
CA CYS A 184 -14.53 2.90 10.93
C CYS A 184 -14.55 3.38 9.47
N ASN A 185 -13.95 4.54 9.24
CA ASN A 185 -13.95 5.27 7.98
C ASN A 185 -12.53 5.58 7.54
N GLY A 186 -12.29 5.69 6.25
CA GLY A 186 -10.97 6.09 5.76
C GLY A 186 -10.93 6.43 4.27
N PHE A 187 -9.70 6.65 3.78
CA PHE A 187 -9.36 6.62 2.37
C PHE A 187 -8.10 5.78 2.12
N ALA A 188 -7.98 5.20 0.93
CA ALA A 188 -6.71 4.70 0.43
C ALA A 188 -6.43 5.26 -0.98
N ASN A 189 -5.18 5.60 -1.24
CA ASN A 189 -4.76 6.10 -2.55
C ASN A 189 -3.45 5.46 -3.03
N GLY A 190 -3.13 5.71 -4.30
CA GLY A 190 -2.01 5.06 -4.99
C GLY A 190 -2.38 3.72 -5.64
N SER A 191 -1.39 3.07 -6.23
CA SER A 191 -1.53 1.84 -7.02
C SER A 191 -2.10 0.67 -6.21
N GLY A 192 -1.66 0.48 -4.96
CA GLY A 192 -2.14 -0.62 -4.13
C GLY A 192 -3.45 -0.33 -3.37
N SER A 193 -4.10 0.81 -3.61
CA SER A 193 -5.38 1.15 -2.97
C SER A 193 -6.46 0.08 -3.18
N GLN A 194 -6.50 -0.55 -4.35
CA GLN A 194 -7.43 -1.66 -4.59
C GLN A 194 -7.16 -2.86 -3.66
N LYS A 195 -5.90 -3.18 -3.41
CA LYS A 195 -5.51 -4.27 -2.50
C LYS A 195 -5.88 -3.96 -1.05
N VAL A 196 -5.75 -2.70 -0.66
CA VAL A 196 -6.25 -2.22 0.64
C VAL A 196 -7.75 -2.48 0.77
N TYR A 197 -8.55 -2.15 -0.26
CA TYR A 197 -10.00 -2.41 -0.26
C TYR A 197 -10.34 -3.90 -0.24
N GLU A 198 -9.60 -4.72 -0.99
CA GLU A 198 -9.76 -6.17 -0.97
C GLU A 198 -9.54 -6.75 0.43
N TYR A 199 -8.52 -6.26 1.16
CA TYR A 199 -8.25 -6.70 2.54
C TYR A 199 -9.38 -6.30 3.50
N PHE A 200 -9.80 -5.02 3.46
CA PHE A 200 -10.80 -4.51 4.40
C PHE A 200 -12.20 -5.07 4.18
N LYS A 201 -12.55 -5.53 2.96
CA LYS A 201 -13.82 -6.24 2.72
C LYS A 201 -14.00 -7.48 3.58
N ASN A 202 -12.90 -8.08 4.04
CA ASN A 202 -12.92 -9.28 4.87
C ASN A 202 -12.78 -8.95 6.38
N CYS A 203 -12.71 -7.67 6.75
CA CYS A 203 -12.54 -7.21 8.12
C CYS A 203 -13.86 -6.76 8.73
N ASN A 204 -13.97 -6.81 10.07
CA ASN A 204 -15.05 -6.12 10.77
C ASN A 204 -14.81 -4.60 10.72
N LEU A 205 -15.81 -3.84 10.30
CA LEU A 205 -15.71 -2.38 10.17
C LEU A 205 -15.96 -1.65 11.50
N VAL A 206 -16.52 -2.34 12.49
CA VAL A 206 -16.66 -1.83 13.86
C VAL A 206 -15.48 -2.34 14.69
N VAL A 207 -14.45 -1.50 14.82
CA VAL A 207 -13.26 -1.82 15.61
C VAL A 207 -13.52 -1.61 17.10
N GLN A 208 -13.02 -2.54 17.92
CA GLN A 208 -13.22 -2.54 19.37
C GLN A 208 -12.12 -1.79 20.12
N SER A 209 -10.98 -1.53 19.46
CA SER A 209 -9.87 -0.80 20.09
C SER A 209 -8.95 -0.11 19.09
N SER A 210 -8.21 0.88 19.57
CA SER A 210 -7.07 1.51 18.90
C SER A 210 -6.04 0.49 18.39
N LYS A 211 -5.74 -0.55 19.18
CA LYS A 211 -4.77 -1.61 18.81
C LYS A 211 -5.28 -2.46 17.64
N GLU A 212 -6.58 -2.76 17.62
CA GLU A 212 -7.21 -3.48 16.51
C GLU A 212 -7.15 -2.67 15.22
N LEU A 213 -7.47 -1.36 15.28
CA LEU A 213 -7.38 -0.48 14.13
C LEU A 213 -5.95 -0.38 13.59
N LEU A 214 -4.96 -0.19 14.48
CA LEU A 214 -3.54 -0.21 14.10
C LEU A 214 -3.18 -1.51 13.37
N ALA A 215 -3.54 -2.67 13.93
CA ALA A 215 -3.24 -3.96 13.31
C ALA A 215 -3.90 -4.09 11.93
N ASN A 216 -5.17 -3.70 11.80
CA ASN A 216 -5.90 -3.79 10.53
C ASN A 216 -5.30 -2.86 9.47
N VAL A 217 -4.93 -1.62 9.84
CA VAL A 217 -4.27 -0.68 8.93
C VAL A 217 -2.88 -1.17 8.50
N THR A 218 -2.06 -1.66 9.44
CA THR A 218 -0.74 -2.22 9.13
C THR A 218 -0.86 -3.42 8.18
N ARG A 219 -1.78 -4.34 8.47
CA ARG A 219 -2.00 -5.54 7.65
C ARG A 219 -2.57 -5.22 6.27
N ALA A 220 -3.44 -4.22 6.16
CA ALA A 220 -3.96 -3.77 4.87
C ALA A 220 -2.85 -3.17 3.99
N LEU A 221 -1.97 -2.36 4.59
CA LEU A 221 -0.79 -1.84 3.89
C LEU A 221 0.15 -2.99 3.49
N LEU A 222 0.43 -3.92 4.40
CA LEU A 222 1.25 -5.10 4.14
C LEU A 222 0.69 -5.94 2.99
N PHE A 223 -0.61 -6.21 3.02
CA PHE A 223 -1.31 -6.90 1.95
C PHE A 223 -1.12 -6.18 0.62
N ALA A 224 -1.27 -4.85 0.57
CA ALA A 224 -0.97 -4.09 -0.63
C ALA A 224 0.49 -4.25 -1.09
N THR A 225 1.47 -4.16 -0.18
CA THR A 225 2.90 -4.32 -0.55
C THR A 225 3.29 -5.72 -1.03
N LEU A 226 2.51 -6.74 -0.65
CA LEU A 226 2.74 -8.12 -1.08
C LEU A 226 2.09 -8.44 -2.43
N PHE A 227 1.02 -7.72 -2.80
CA PHE A 227 0.21 -8.04 -3.98
C PHE A 227 0.13 -6.92 -5.05
N ASP A 228 0.72 -5.75 -4.80
CA ASP A 228 0.91 -4.66 -5.76
C ASP A 228 2.41 -4.52 -6.10
N GLU A 229 2.76 -4.69 -7.38
CA GLU A 229 4.16 -4.66 -7.84
C GLU A 229 4.87 -3.33 -7.52
N LYS A 230 4.09 -2.24 -7.40
CA LYS A 230 4.59 -0.88 -7.25
C LYS A 230 4.61 -0.37 -5.80
N SER A 231 4.13 -1.16 -4.84
CA SER A 231 4.15 -0.83 -3.40
C SER A 231 5.17 -1.69 -2.65
N GLY A 232 5.80 -1.17 -1.61
CA GLY A 232 6.72 -1.94 -0.75
C GLY A 232 7.78 -1.12 -0.03
N GLY A 233 8.97 -1.70 0.16
CA GLY A 233 10.05 -1.08 0.91
C GLY A 233 9.82 -1.22 2.42
N TYR A 234 9.54 -0.11 3.09
CA TYR A 234 9.17 -0.06 4.49
C TYR A 234 7.71 0.34 4.64
N LEU A 235 7.02 -0.34 5.56
CA LEU A 235 5.73 0.08 6.06
C LEU A 235 5.97 1.04 7.21
N ARG A 236 5.33 2.20 7.13
CA ARG A 236 5.29 3.16 8.23
C ARG A 236 3.86 3.45 8.62
N VAL A 237 3.57 3.42 9.91
CA VAL A 237 2.26 3.79 10.44
C VAL A 237 2.43 4.86 11.49
N PHE A 238 1.69 5.94 11.31
CA PHE A 238 1.62 7.09 12.20
C PHE A 238 0.31 7.05 12.97
N LYS A 239 0.41 7.37 14.25
CA LYS A 239 -0.72 7.66 15.13
C LYS A 239 -0.85 9.18 15.20
N VAL A 240 -1.96 9.73 14.70
CA VAL A 240 -2.26 11.16 14.71
C VAL A 240 -3.28 11.46 15.80
N ASN A 241 -2.81 12.17 16.84
CA ASN A 241 -3.60 12.63 17.97
C ASN A 241 -3.92 14.12 17.80
N LYS A 242 -4.65 14.69 18.77
CA LYS A 242 -5.00 16.12 18.81
C LYS A 242 -3.81 17.07 18.80
N THR A 243 -2.64 16.62 19.25
CA THR A 243 -1.46 17.47 19.44
C THR A 243 -0.27 17.10 18.56
N ASP A 244 -0.20 15.85 18.08
CA ASP A 244 0.97 15.34 17.40
C ASP A 244 0.67 14.19 16.41
N ALA A 245 1.67 13.90 15.57
CA ALA A 245 1.73 12.70 14.75
C ALA A 245 2.99 11.90 15.12
N ILE A 246 2.79 10.68 15.64
CA ILE A 246 3.84 9.82 16.16
C ILE A 246 4.05 8.63 15.23
N ASP A 247 5.30 8.35 14.83
CA ASP A 247 5.67 7.12 14.11
C ASP A 247 5.60 5.93 15.10
N VAL A 248 4.60 5.08 14.95
CA VAL A 248 4.31 3.97 15.90
C VAL A 248 4.66 2.60 15.34
N TYR A 249 4.94 2.50 14.04
CA TYR A 249 5.32 1.25 13.40
C TYR A 249 6.20 1.53 12.19
N ARG A 250 7.42 0.96 12.18
CA ARG A 250 8.35 1.07 11.06
C ARG A 250 9.09 -0.26 10.88
N ARG A 251 8.76 -0.96 9.79
CA ARG A 251 9.31 -2.27 9.45
C ARG A 251 9.45 -2.41 7.94
N SER A 252 10.46 -3.14 7.49
CA SER A 252 10.52 -3.60 6.10
C SER A 252 9.35 -4.56 5.81
N VAL A 253 9.02 -4.79 4.53
CA VAL A 253 7.95 -5.74 4.16
C VAL A 253 8.15 -7.13 4.79
N LEU A 254 9.39 -7.64 4.81
CA LEU A 254 9.69 -8.96 5.35
C LEU A 254 9.54 -9.01 6.88
N GLU A 255 10.03 -8.00 7.59
CA GLU A 255 9.86 -7.90 9.05
C GLU A 255 8.37 -7.74 9.41
N ALA A 256 7.63 -6.93 8.66
CA ALA A 256 6.19 -6.76 8.88
C ALA A 256 5.41 -8.04 8.59
N LEU A 257 5.85 -8.83 7.60
CA LEU A 257 5.29 -10.14 7.36
C LEU A 257 5.55 -11.10 8.51
N SER A 258 6.73 -11.06 9.13
CA SER A 258 7.01 -11.85 10.34
C SER A 258 6.04 -11.49 11.48
N ASP A 259 5.83 -10.19 11.73
CA ASP A 259 4.90 -9.69 12.77
C ASP A 259 3.43 -10.10 12.54
N HIS A 260 3.05 -10.36 11.29
CA HIS A 260 1.64 -10.51 10.88
C HIS A 260 1.35 -11.76 10.04
N TYR A 261 2.26 -12.73 10.05
CA TYR A 261 2.18 -13.91 9.18
C TYR A 261 0.87 -14.67 9.39
N ASP A 262 0.49 -14.95 10.63
CA ASP A 262 -0.73 -15.72 10.94
C ASP A 262 -2.00 -15.11 10.33
N ALA A 263 -2.07 -13.77 10.28
CA ALA A 263 -3.21 -13.06 9.71
C ALA A 263 -3.21 -13.06 8.17
N LEU A 264 -2.05 -13.29 7.53
CA LEU A 264 -1.87 -13.25 6.09
C LEU A 264 -1.60 -14.61 5.44
N ALA A 265 -1.34 -15.65 6.23
CA ALA A 265 -0.94 -16.97 5.76
C ALA A 265 -1.92 -17.56 4.74
N SER A 266 -3.23 -17.38 4.94
CA SER A 266 -4.26 -17.85 4.00
C SER A 266 -4.16 -17.19 2.63
N TYR A 267 -3.77 -15.92 2.56
CA TYR A 267 -3.58 -15.19 1.31
C TYR A 267 -2.29 -15.61 0.61
N LEU A 268 -1.28 -16.04 1.38
CA LEU A 268 0.02 -16.46 0.86
C LEU A 268 0.09 -17.94 0.43
N ARG A 269 -0.96 -18.73 0.65
CA ARG A 269 -1.03 -20.17 0.24
C ARG A 269 -0.76 -20.44 -1.23
N LYS A 270 -0.89 -19.42 -2.08
CA LYS A 270 -0.62 -19.50 -3.52
C LYS A 270 0.64 -18.74 -3.92
N SER A 271 1.56 -18.51 -2.99
CA SER A 271 2.73 -17.66 -3.21
C SER A 271 4.01 -18.35 -2.73
N LEU A 272 5.11 -18.14 -3.45
CA LEU A 272 6.44 -18.63 -3.08
C LEU A 272 7.46 -17.50 -3.08
N PHE A 273 8.40 -17.53 -2.15
CA PHE A 273 9.52 -16.59 -2.13
C PHE A 273 10.69 -17.14 -2.94
N PHE A 274 11.28 -16.27 -3.78
CA PHE A 274 12.45 -16.57 -4.60
C PHE A 274 13.56 -15.57 -4.33
N LEU A 275 14.79 -16.07 -4.20
CA LEU A 275 15.97 -15.27 -3.85
C LEU A 275 16.92 -15.25 -5.04
N PHE A 276 17.19 -14.06 -5.56
CA PHE A 276 18.09 -13.88 -6.69
C PHE A 276 19.40 -13.27 -6.20
N PRO A 277 20.53 -14.02 -6.24
CA PRO A 277 21.83 -13.48 -5.83
C PRO A 277 22.24 -12.35 -6.77
N THR A 278 22.51 -11.17 -6.22
CA THR A 278 22.87 -9.97 -7.01
C THR A 278 24.21 -10.11 -7.73
N LYS A 279 25.11 -10.93 -7.19
CA LYS A 279 26.39 -11.33 -7.82
C LYS A 279 26.20 -11.98 -9.20
N HIS A 280 25.07 -12.67 -9.38
CA HIS A 280 24.73 -13.40 -10.61
C HIS A 280 23.69 -12.62 -11.43
N TYR A 281 22.83 -11.86 -10.75
CA TYR A 281 21.71 -11.14 -11.34
C TYR A 281 21.61 -9.72 -10.76
N LYS A 282 22.28 -8.77 -11.40
CA LYS A 282 22.14 -7.35 -11.04
C LYS A 282 20.68 -6.90 -11.24
N TYR A 283 20.09 -6.18 -10.30
CA TYR A 283 18.71 -5.70 -10.49
C TYR A 283 18.65 -4.59 -11.55
N THR A 284 18.25 -4.93 -12.78
CA THR A 284 18.00 -4.02 -13.91
C THR A 284 16.54 -4.12 -14.37
N HIS A 285 16.06 -3.15 -15.14
CA HIS A 285 14.71 -3.21 -15.70
C HIS A 285 14.54 -4.42 -16.63
N GLU A 286 15.51 -4.66 -17.53
CA GLU A 286 15.53 -5.81 -18.44
C GLU A 286 15.44 -7.13 -17.67
N HIS A 287 16.20 -7.29 -16.59
CA HIS A 287 16.11 -8.47 -15.74
C HIS A 287 14.75 -8.60 -15.06
N ASN A 288 14.14 -7.48 -14.63
CA ASN A 288 12.80 -7.51 -14.05
C ASN A 288 11.75 -8.02 -15.05
N VAL A 289 11.81 -7.54 -16.29
CA VAL A 289 10.92 -7.97 -17.38
C VAL A 289 11.18 -9.43 -17.77
N ASN A 290 12.45 -9.83 -17.87
CA ASN A 290 12.81 -11.19 -18.30
C ASN A 290 12.44 -12.24 -17.25
N VAL A 291 12.57 -11.92 -15.96
CA VAL A 291 12.10 -12.84 -14.89
C VAL A 291 10.59 -13.08 -14.98
N ASP A 292 9.79 -12.04 -15.23
CA ASP A 292 8.33 -12.20 -15.43
C ASP A 292 8.02 -13.12 -16.62
N LYS A 293 8.71 -12.91 -17.76
CA LYS A 293 8.56 -13.74 -18.96
C LYS A 293 8.90 -15.20 -18.68
N VAL A 294 10.02 -15.47 -18.02
CA VAL A 294 10.45 -16.84 -17.72
C VAL A 294 9.46 -17.54 -16.80
N PHE A 295 8.94 -16.89 -15.75
CA PHE A 295 7.91 -17.50 -14.92
C PHE A 295 6.63 -17.82 -15.71
N ARG A 296 6.25 -16.95 -16.64
CA ARG A 296 5.10 -17.18 -17.52
C ARG A 296 5.32 -18.33 -18.50
N GLU A 297 6.54 -18.52 -18.98
CA GLU A 297 6.90 -19.63 -19.87
C GLU A 297 6.95 -20.98 -19.13
N ILE A 298 7.48 -21.00 -17.91
CA ILE A 298 7.60 -22.21 -17.09
C ILE A 298 6.24 -22.62 -16.51
N PHE A 299 5.41 -21.65 -16.11
CA PHE A 299 4.11 -21.89 -15.47
C PHE A 299 2.96 -21.16 -16.20
N PRO A 300 2.68 -21.49 -17.48
CA PRO A 300 1.80 -20.70 -18.34
C PRO A 300 0.34 -20.62 -17.86
N GLU A 301 -0.16 -21.66 -17.19
CA GLU A 301 -1.55 -21.71 -16.70
C GLU A 301 -1.66 -21.25 -15.23
N ASP A 302 -0.57 -21.34 -14.48
CA ASP A 302 -0.60 -21.18 -13.03
C ASP A 302 0.05 -19.87 -12.56
N TYR A 303 0.97 -19.27 -13.31
CA TYR A 303 1.60 -18.00 -12.95
C TYR A 303 0.61 -16.83 -13.01
N VAL A 304 0.61 -16.00 -11.97
CA VAL A 304 -0.20 -14.77 -11.91
C VAL A 304 0.67 -13.55 -12.10
N GLN A 305 1.62 -13.35 -11.21
CA GLN A 305 2.51 -12.19 -11.18
C GLN A 305 3.68 -12.45 -10.23
N ASN A 306 4.68 -11.58 -10.25
CA ASN A 306 5.75 -11.56 -9.27
C ASN A 306 5.96 -10.14 -8.73
N VAL A 307 6.20 -10.03 -7.43
CA VAL A 307 6.39 -8.76 -6.71
C VAL A 307 7.78 -8.78 -6.09
N VAL A 308 8.57 -7.73 -6.33
CA VAL A 308 9.85 -7.56 -5.63
C VAL A 308 9.57 -7.00 -4.24
N VAL A 309 9.77 -7.83 -3.21
CA VAL A 309 9.51 -7.45 -1.81
C VAL A 309 10.72 -6.84 -1.12
N LYS A 310 11.94 -7.15 -1.60
CA LYS A 310 13.20 -6.55 -1.13
C LYS A 310 14.25 -6.49 -2.23
N LYS A 311 14.86 -5.33 -2.43
CA LYS A 311 16.04 -5.10 -3.28
C LYS A 311 17.27 -4.94 -2.40
N GLY A 312 17.81 -6.07 -1.91
CA GLY A 312 19.00 -6.09 -1.06
C GLY A 312 20.31 -5.98 -1.85
N GLU A 313 21.40 -5.77 -1.13
CA GLU A 313 22.76 -5.71 -1.70
C GLU A 313 23.22 -7.08 -2.20
N GLU A 314 22.93 -8.14 -1.46
CA GLU A 314 23.34 -9.52 -1.79
C GLU A 314 22.25 -10.30 -2.54
N TYR A 315 20.98 -10.04 -2.22
CA TYR A 315 19.85 -10.75 -2.80
C TYR A 315 18.70 -9.80 -3.12
N THR A 316 18.07 -10.05 -4.27
CA THR A 316 16.72 -9.55 -4.55
C THR A 316 15.72 -10.63 -4.14
N VAL A 317 14.76 -10.30 -3.29
CA VAL A 317 13.69 -11.21 -2.86
C VAL A 317 12.42 -10.90 -3.66
N ARG A 318 11.87 -11.92 -4.29
CA ARG A 318 10.61 -11.86 -5.04
C ARG A 318 9.57 -12.74 -4.38
N LEU A 319 8.34 -12.27 -4.30
CA LEU A 319 7.17 -13.08 -4.01
C LEU A 319 6.47 -13.36 -5.33
N VAL A 320 6.34 -14.64 -5.69
CA VAL A 320 5.71 -15.10 -6.93
C VAL A 320 4.36 -15.69 -6.59
N HIS A 321 3.32 -15.25 -7.28
CA HIS A 321 1.94 -15.66 -7.05
C HIS A 321 1.43 -16.58 -8.14
N PHE A 322 0.61 -17.55 -7.73
CA PHE A 322 0.05 -18.57 -8.58
C PHE A 322 -1.48 -18.67 -8.43
N ASN A 323 -2.15 -19.28 -9.41
CA ASN A 323 -3.59 -19.49 -9.42
C ASN A 323 -4.02 -20.64 -8.47
N LYS A 324 -3.12 -21.60 -8.25
CA LYS A 324 -3.35 -22.78 -7.39
C LYS A 324 -2.49 -22.71 -6.12
N PRO A 325 -2.91 -23.38 -5.03
CA PRO A 325 -2.05 -23.60 -3.88
C PRO A 325 -0.72 -24.21 -4.29
N VAL A 326 0.37 -23.75 -3.69
CA VAL A 326 1.72 -24.12 -4.12
C VAL A 326 2.25 -25.37 -3.40
N ASP A 327 1.42 -26.12 -2.67
CA ASP A 327 1.89 -27.21 -1.80
C ASP A 327 2.69 -28.30 -2.56
N GLU A 328 2.20 -28.75 -3.72
CA GLU A 328 2.90 -29.75 -4.54
C GLU A 328 4.16 -29.17 -5.22
N LEU A 329 4.07 -27.94 -5.74
CA LEU A 329 5.19 -27.21 -6.31
C LEU A 329 6.29 -26.94 -5.26
N TYR A 330 5.86 -26.63 -4.04
CA TYR A 330 6.71 -26.43 -2.87
C TYR A 330 7.51 -27.69 -2.58
N GLU A 331 6.86 -28.85 -2.48
CA GLU A 331 7.55 -30.11 -2.17
C GLU A 331 8.51 -30.52 -3.29
N GLN A 332 8.15 -30.32 -4.55
CA GLN A 332 9.03 -30.55 -5.69
C GLN A 332 10.30 -29.69 -5.61
N LEU A 333 10.14 -28.37 -5.44
CA LEU A 333 11.27 -27.43 -5.33
C LEU A 333 12.11 -27.67 -4.07
N ARG A 334 11.50 -28.14 -2.97
CA ARG A 334 12.21 -28.49 -1.74
C ARG A 334 13.13 -29.68 -1.95
N ILE A 335 12.64 -30.74 -2.60
CA ILE A 335 13.42 -31.93 -2.91
C ILE A 335 14.59 -31.58 -3.83
N GLU A 336 14.36 -30.82 -4.91
CA GLU A 336 15.40 -30.37 -5.83
C GLU A 336 16.49 -29.51 -5.17
N ASN A 337 16.14 -28.74 -4.13
CA ASN A 337 17.09 -27.90 -3.40
C ASN A 337 17.85 -28.64 -2.29
N LEU A 338 17.28 -29.69 -1.69
CA LEU A 338 17.99 -30.53 -0.70
C LEU A 338 19.14 -31.32 -1.33
N GLU A 339 19.11 -31.53 -2.65
CA GLU A 339 20.19 -32.14 -3.41
C GLU A 339 21.34 -31.16 -3.73
N ARG A 340 21.31 -29.93 -3.17
CA ARG A 340 22.31 -28.88 -3.44
C ARG A 340 23.05 -28.42 -2.19
N ASP A 341 24.35 -28.19 -2.36
CA ASP A 341 25.25 -27.64 -1.34
C ASP A 341 24.98 -26.13 -1.19
N VAL A 342 24.22 -25.73 -0.16
CA VAL A 342 23.97 -24.33 0.17
C VAL A 342 25.19 -23.79 0.92
N SER A 343 25.69 -22.60 0.55
CA SER A 343 26.91 -22.08 1.22
C SER A 343 26.62 -21.74 2.69
N PRO A 344 27.53 -22.05 3.63
CA PRO A 344 27.34 -21.78 5.06
C PRO A 344 27.09 -20.30 5.40
N GLN A 345 27.56 -19.37 4.55
CA GLN A 345 27.28 -17.94 4.69
C GLN A 345 25.80 -17.60 4.47
N LEU A 346 25.12 -18.29 3.55
CA LEU A 346 23.71 -18.07 3.27
C LEU A 346 22.82 -18.65 4.37
N GLU A 347 23.19 -19.81 4.94
CA GLU A 347 22.51 -20.38 6.12
C GLU A 347 22.56 -19.42 7.32
N ALA A 348 23.73 -18.86 7.63
CA ALA A 348 23.89 -17.90 8.72
C ALA A 348 23.11 -16.59 8.48
N GLN A 349 22.96 -16.16 7.23
CA GLN A 349 22.16 -14.98 6.87
C GLN A 349 20.66 -15.27 6.92
N MET A 350 20.21 -16.48 6.58
CA MET A 350 18.82 -16.91 6.76
C MET A 350 18.46 -16.95 8.26
N GLU A 351 19.36 -17.40 9.12
CA GLU A 351 19.24 -17.29 10.58
C GLU A 351 19.09 -15.83 11.06
N GLN A 352 19.89 -14.90 10.52
CA GLN A 352 19.84 -13.47 10.89
C GLN A 352 18.60 -12.72 10.40
N VAL A 353 17.90 -13.22 9.36
CA VAL A 353 16.65 -12.64 8.85
C VAL A 353 15.43 -13.12 9.66
N GLY A 354 15.62 -13.94 10.70
CA GLY A 354 14.51 -14.53 11.45
C GLY A 354 13.74 -15.55 10.61
N LEU A 355 14.42 -16.23 9.68
CA LEU A 355 13.92 -17.44 9.05
C LEU A 355 14.29 -18.64 9.89
N GLU A 356 13.79 -18.65 11.12
CA GLU A 356 13.62 -19.89 11.85
C GLU A 356 12.58 -20.73 11.11
N GLN A 357 12.82 -22.04 11.03
CA GLN A 357 11.75 -23.01 10.79
C GLN A 357 10.64 -22.79 11.83
N PHE A 358 9.60 -22.03 11.47
CA PHE A 358 8.41 -21.90 12.29
C PHE A 358 7.42 -23.02 11.92
N GLN A 359 7.35 -24.02 12.82
CA GLN A 359 6.21 -24.91 13.04
C GLN A 359 5.37 -25.30 11.79
N LYS A 360 5.83 -26.32 11.03
CA LYS A 360 5.01 -27.14 10.11
C LYS A 360 4.19 -26.41 9.01
N GLY A 361 4.42 -25.13 8.73
CA GLY A 361 3.78 -24.40 7.62
C GLY A 361 4.86 -23.66 6.84
N ALA A 362 5.37 -24.27 5.79
CA ALA A 362 6.59 -23.78 5.17
C ALA A 362 6.39 -22.56 4.27
N ILE A 363 7.22 -21.54 4.48
CA ILE A 363 7.50 -20.51 3.48
C ILE A 363 8.82 -20.93 2.82
N LEU A 364 8.77 -21.47 1.59
CA LEU A 364 9.99 -21.81 0.86
C LEU A 364 10.74 -20.54 0.49
N PHE A 365 12.03 -20.53 0.81
CA PHE A 365 13.04 -19.67 0.21
C PHE A 365 13.62 -20.46 -0.97
N GLY A 366 12.99 -20.36 -2.14
CA GLY A 366 13.52 -20.98 -3.35
C GLY A 366 14.72 -20.19 -3.83
N MET A 367 15.93 -20.73 -3.70
CA MET A 367 16.98 -20.35 -4.66
C MET A 367 16.51 -20.77 -6.06
N PRO A 368 16.83 -20.03 -7.13
CA PRO A 368 16.36 -20.34 -8.46
C PRO A 368 16.94 -21.69 -8.85
N THR A 369 16.07 -22.66 -9.16
CA THR A 369 16.50 -23.98 -9.63
C THR A 369 17.22 -23.84 -10.98
N GLN A 370 18.08 -24.81 -11.33
CA GLN A 370 18.89 -24.71 -12.56
C GLN A 370 18.03 -24.59 -13.83
N MET A 371 16.78 -25.05 -13.81
CA MET A 371 15.84 -24.86 -14.92
C MET A 371 15.42 -23.39 -15.09
N LEU A 372 15.14 -22.67 -14.00
CA LEU A 372 14.90 -21.23 -14.02
C LEU A 372 16.17 -20.48 -14.45
N VAL A 373 17.34 -20.89 -13.94
CA VAL A 373 18.63 -20.31 -14.32
C VAL A 373 18.99 -20.61 -15.78
N ALA A 374 18.68 -21.79 -16.32
CA ALA A 374 18.92 -22.14 -17.72
C ALA A 374 17.98 -21.37 -18.65
N GLY A 375 16.68 -21.30 -18.34
CA GLY A 375 15.74 -20.43 -19.06
C GLY A 375 16.13 -18.95 -18.98
N LEU A 376 16.60 -18.48 -17.82
CA LEU A 376 17.14 -17.13 -17.66
C LEU A 376 18.45 -16.94 -18.44
N ILE A 377 19.36 -17.92 -18.47
CA ILE A 377 20.62 -17.84 -19.23
C ILE A 377 20.35 -17.83 -20.74
N ASP A 378 19.39 -18.61 -21.23
CA ASP A 378 19.04 -18.66 -22.65
C ASP A 378 18.30 -17.38 -23.10
N VAL A 379 17.49 -16.78 -22.23
CA VAL A 379 16.82 -15.49 -22.50
C VAL A 379 17.75 -14.28 -22.31
N LEU A 380 18.74 -14.36 -21.41
CA LEU A 380 19.70 -13.28 -21.12
C LEU A 380 20.98 -13.33 -21.97
N ARG A 381 21.11 -14.32 -22.87
CA ARG A 381 22.18 -14.40 -23.88
C ARG A 381 21.88 -13.61 -25.16
N VAL A 382 20.78 -12.85 -25.20
CA VAL A 382 20.42 -11.95 -26.31
C VAL A 382 20.84 -10.52 -25.99
#